data_AF-X1RKN4-F1
#
_entry.id   AF-X1RKN4-F1
#
_cell.length_a   1.000
_cell.length_b   1.000
_cell.length_c   1.000
_cell.angle_alpha   90.00
_cell.angle_beta   90.00
_cell.angle_gamma   90.00
#
_symmetry.space_group_name_H-M   'P 1'
#
loop_
_entity.id
_entity.type
_entity.pdbx_description
1 polymer ?
#
loop_
_entity_poly.entity_id
_entity_poly.type
_entity_poly.pdbx_seq_one_letter_code
_entity_poly.pdbx_strand_id
1 'polypeptide(L)'
;MPFTVGQYLTKNDLDSQEKAHTLGYGVLNGLKVVPTDPASMNVQVETGKAYVADTLVEKGAVTDLTVSAADLTNPRKDIVVCNSAGTLSIVAGTPEAALPSDKVGVYTLNPEPPSIPANSIILGEIWVPAGATSITGSEIYDKRVSIADFLTHKDAATGVHGVGASTVCSETEADEKITAHIGDTEEFTSDPAADAAHLGKVIRVRAAAGNKTYVKICVQNDADGYEWIQIGICT
;
A
#
# COMPACT_ATOMS: atom_id res chain seq x y z
N MET A 1 -13.50 9.63 0.96
CA MET A 1 -14.55 10.33 0.19
C MET A 1 -15.15 11.40 1.10
N PRO A 2 -15.08 12.69 0.77
CA PRO A 2 -15.73 13.71 1.58
C PRO A 2 -17.25 13.63 1.36
N PHE A 3 -18.00 13.29 2.41
CA PHE A 3 -19.46 13.37 2.38
C PHE A 3 -19.87 14.84 2.27
N THR A 4 -20.71 15.15 1.28
CA THR A 4 -21.29 16.49 1.17
C THR A 4 -22.53 16.56 2.05
N VAL A 5 -22.77 17.71 2.68
CA VAL A 5 -23.97 17.93 3.50
C VAL A 5 -25.23 17.61 2.69
N GLY A 6 -26.15 16.84 3.27
CA GLY A 6 -27.41 16.44 2.66
C GLY A 6 -27.39 15.12 1.88
N GLN A 7 -26.25 14.44 1.79
CA GLN A 7 -26.19 13.07 1.27
C GLN A 7 -26.79 12.07 2.27
N TYR A 8 -27.57 11.13 1.77
CA TYR A 8 -28.03 10.00 2.55
C TYR A 8 -26.94 8.93 2.62
N LEU A 9 -26.68 8.45 3.83
CA LEU A 9 -25.81 7.32 4.07
C LEU A 9 -26.66 6.05 4.02
N THR A 10 -26.30 5.14 3.12
CA THR A 10 -27.07 3.93 2.84
C THR A 10 -26.52 2.74 3.65
N LYS A 11 -27.29 1.66 3.74
CA LYS A 11 -26.81 0.41 4.32
C LYS A 11 -25.54 -0.10 3.63
N ASN A 12 -25.49 0.02 2.30
CA ASN A 12 -24.33 -0.38 1.51
C ASN A 12 -23.05 0.38 1.89
N ASP A 13 -23.17 1.66 2.24
CA ASP A 13 -22.02 2.48 2.65
C ASP A 13 -21.43 1.98 3.99
N LEU A 14 -22.29 1.71 4.99
CA LEU A 14 -21.87 1.17 6.28
C LEU A 14 -21.30 -0.24 6.14
N ASP A 15 -22.03 -1.13 5.44
CA ASP A 15 -21.63 -2.53 5.27
C ASP A 15 -20.27 -2.63 4.55
N SER A 16 -19.99 -1.73 3.60
CA SER A 16 -18.72 -1.71 2.88
C SER A 16 -17.57 -1.20 3.76
N GLN A 17 -17.83 -0.19 4.61
CA GLN A 17 -16.83 0.29 5.57
C GLN A 17 -16.51 -0.78 6.63
N GLU A 18 -17.52 -1.48 7.14
CA GLU A 18 -17.35 -2.56 8.12
C GLU A 18 -16.51 -3.71 7.53
N LYS A 19 -16.82 -4.14 6.30
CA LYS A 19 -16.06 -5.18 5.60
C LYS A 19 -14.61 -4.75 5.34
N ALA A 20 -14.39 -3.50 4.95
CA ALA A 20 -13.04 -2.99 4.74
C ALA A 20 -12.24 -2.95 6.04
N HIS A 21 -12.83 -2.49 7.13
CA HIS A 21 -12.14 -2.35 8.41
C HIS A 21 -11.90 -3.70 9.10
N THR A 22 -12.89 -4.61 9.06
CA THR A 22 -12.85 -5.86 9.83
C THR A 22 -12.21 -7.00 9.04
N LEU A 23 -12.46 -7.06 7.73
CA LEU A 23 -12.03 -8.16 6.87
C LEU A 23 -11.03 -7.73 5.79
N GLY A 24 -10.74 -6.44 5.67
CA GLY A 24 -9.84 -5.94 4.63
C GLY A 24 -10.43 -6.01 3.22
N TYR A 25 -11.76 -6.08 3.05
CA TYR A 25 -12.37 -6.13 1.72
C TYR A 25 -12.59 -4.73 1.15
N GLY A 26 -12.05 -4.46 -0.04
CA GLY A 26 -12.12 -3.14 -0.65
C GLY A 26 -11.23 -3.01 -1.87
N VAL A 27 -11.11 -1.79 -2.38
CA VAL A 27 -10.32 -1.46 -3.56
C VAL A 27 -8.90 -1.09 -3.15
N LEU A 28 -7.91 -1.73 -3.76
CA LEU A 28 -6.49 -1.42 -3.57
C LEU A 28 -6.07 -0.25 -4.47
N ASN A 29 -6.45 -0.33 -5.76
CA ASN A 29 -6.26 0.74 -6.74
C ASN A 29 -7.24 0.60 -7.92
N GLY A 30 -7.44 1.67 -8.68
CA GLY A 30 -8.22 1.63 -9.91
C GLY A 30 -9.69 1.23 -9.69
N LEU A 31 -10.27 0.44 -10.61
CA LEU A 31 -11.67 -0.02 -10.59
C LEU A 31 -12.70 1.11 -10.50
N LYS A 32 -12.37 2.29 -11.03
CA LYS A 32 -13.28 3.43 -11.06
C LYS A 32 -14.38 3.16 -12.07
N VAL A 33 -15.62 3.49 -11.71
CA VAL A 33 -16.75 3.49 -12.63
C VAL A 33 -16.83 4.85 -13.33
N VAL A 34 -16.88 4.86 -14.66
CA VAL A 34 -16.95 6.07 -15.50
C VAL A 34 -17.99 5.87 -16.62
N PRO A 35 -18.59 6.93 -17.18
CA PRO A 35 -19.49 6.77 -18.34
C PRO A 35 -18.68 6.41 -19.60
N THR A 36 -19.32 5.86 -20.62
CA THR A 36 -18.69 5.78 -21.97
C THR A 36 -18.53 7.16 -22.59
N ASP A 37 -17.63 7.27 -23.58
CA ASP A 37 -17.50 8.46 -24.43
C ASP A 37 -17.66 8.06 -25.91
N PRO A 38 -18.75 8.47 -26.60
CA PRO A 38 -19.86 9.29 -26.08
C PRO A 38 -20.72 8.54 -25.05
N ALA A 39 -21.43 9.32 -24.22
CA ALA A 39 -22.31 8.78 -23.18
C ALA A 39 -23.43 7.92 -23.80
N SER A 40 -23.67 6.76 -23.19
CA SER A 40 -24.67 5.76 -23.61
C SER A 40 -25.25 5.06 -22.38
N MET A 41 -26.13 4.07 -22.56
CA MET A 41 -26.58 3.20 -21.45
C MET A 41 -25.51 2.19 -21.00
N ASN A 42 -24.24 2.44 -21.28
CA ASN A 42 -23.12 1.66 -20.79
C ASN A 42 -22.25 2.51 -19.86
N VAL A 43 -21.66 1.84 -18.87
CA VAL A 43 -20.60 2.37 -18.02
C VAL A 43 -19.35 1.52 -18.15
N GLN A 44 -18.20 2.12 -17.90
CA GLN A 44 -16.91 1.46 -17.93
C GLN A 44 -16.36 1.34 -16.53
N VAL A 45 -15.82 0.17 -16.21
CA VAL A 45 -14.98 -0.03 -15.02
C VAL A 45 -13.53 -0.05 -15.48
N GLU A 46 -12.75 0.93 -15.01
CA GLU A 46 -11.32 1.03 -15.29
C GLU A 46 -10.54 -0.18 -14.74
N THR A 47 -9.31 -0.36 -15.20
CA THR A 47 -8.39 -1.37 -14.66
C THR A 47 -8.12 -1.14 -13.18
N GLY A 48 -7.72 -2.19 -12.46
CA GLY A 48 -7.37 -2.06 -11.05
C GLY A 48 -7.43 -3.37 -10.27
N LYS A 49 -7.27 -3.26 -8.95
CA LYS A 49 -7.21 -4.38 -8.03
C LYS A 49 -8.11 -4.17 -6.82
N ALA A 50 -8.70 -5.25 -6.34
CA ALA A 50 -9.50 -5.27 -5.13
C ALA A 50 -9.28 -6.58 -4.35
N TYR A 51 -9.51 -6.52 -3.04
CA TYR A 51 -9.61 -7.70 -2.20
C TYR A 51 -11.09 -7.95 -1.88
N VAL A 52 -11.63 -9.10 -2.28
CA VAL A 52 -13.05 -9.41 -2.24
C VAL A 52 -13.26 -10.82 -1.71
N ALA A 53 -13.89 -10.96 -0.53
CA ALA A 53 -14.13 -12.26 0.11
C ALA A 53 -12.89 -13.17 0.08
N ASP A 54 -11.81 -12.68 0.69
CA ASP A 54 -10.50 -13.33 0.81
C ASP A 54 -9.74 -13.56 -0.52
N THR A 55 -10.25 -13.03 -1.63
CA THR A 55 -9.62 -13.20 -2.95
C THR A 55 -9.09 -11.87 -3.49
N LEU A 56 -7.83 -11.87 -3.92
CA LEU A 56 -7.28 -10.77 -4.71
C LEU A 56 -7.82 -10.87 -6.14
N VAL A 57 -8.58 -9.88 -6.54
CA VAL A 57 -9.12 -9.72 -7.89
C VAL A 57 -8.32 -8.65 -8.63
N GLU A 58 -7.87 -8.98 -9.83
CA GLU A 58 -7.17 -8.06 -10.73
C GLU A 58 -7.90 -7.93 -12.07
N LYS A 59 -8.08 -6.69 -12.51
CA LYS A 59 -8.67 -6.32 -13.80
C LYS A 59 -7.64 -5.63 -14.67
N GLY A 60 -7.11 -6.37 -15.63
CA GLY A 60 -6.11 -5.88 -16.59
C GLY A 60 -6.67 -5.14 -17.80
N ALA A 61 -8.00 -5.09 -17.98
CA ALA A 61 -8.65 -4.36 -19.06
C ALA A 61 -9.90 -3.62 -18.57
N VAL A 62 -10.22 -2.51 -19.23
CA VAL A 62 -11.49 -1.79 -19.04
C VAL A 62 -12.64 -2.73 -19.39
N THR A 63 -13.67 -2.77 -18.55
CA THR A 63 -14.85 -3.61 -18.75
C THR A 63 -16.08 -2.73 -18.96
N ASP A 64 -16.75 -2.88 -20.10
CA ASP A 64 -18.05 -2.26 -20.36
C ASP A 64 -19.16 -3.06 -19.67
N LEU A 65 -20.06 -2.36 -18.99
CA LEU A 65 -21.26 -2.91 -18.38
C LEU A 65 -22.48 -2.15 -18.90
N THR A 66 -23.48 -2.88 -19.37
CA THR A 66 -24.73 -2.29 -19.87
C THR A 66 -25.72 -2.12 -18.72
N VAL A 67 -26.15 -0.88 -18.52
CA VAL A 67 -27.27 -0.53 -17.64
C VAL A 67 -28.55 -0.98 -18.35
N SER A 68 -29.43 -1.68 -17.64
CA SER A 68 -30.71 -2.10 -18.20
C SER A 68 -31.56 -0.88 -18.59
N ALA A 69 -32.50 -1.06 -19.53
CA ALA A 69 -33.35 0.04 -19.99
C ALA A 69 -34.00 0.79 -18.81
N ALA A 70 -34.01 2.12 -18.87
CA ALA A 70 -34.63 2.95 -17.85
C ALA A 70 -36.14 2.74 -17.81
N ASP A 71 -36.74 2.82 -16.62
CA ASP A 71 -38.19 2.90 -16.51
C ASP A 71 -38.68 4.25 -17.07
N LEU A 72 -39.85 4.28 -17.71
CA LEU A 72 -40.34 5.48 -18.38
C LEU A 72 -40.82 6.57 -17.41
N THR A 73 -41.13 6.21 -16.16
CA THR A 73 -41.87 7.05 -15.23
C THR A 73 -41.12 7.36 -13.95
N ASN A 74 -40.32 6.42 -13.46
CA ASN A 74 -39.65 6.52 -12.18
C ASN A 74 -38.13 6.30 -12.31
N PRO A 75 -37.30 7.05 -11.56
CA PRO A 75 -35.88 6.76 -11.48
C PRO A 75 -35.63 5.48 -10.67
N ARG A 76 -34.41 4.95 -10.77
CA ARG A 76 -33.89 3.88 -9.90
C ARG A 76 -32.42 4.13 -9.55
N LYS A 77 -31.92 3.47 -8.49
CA LYS A 77 -30.49 3.39 -8.18
C LYS A 77 -29.98 1.99 -8.50
N ASP A 78 -29.01 1.90 -9.38
CA ASP A 78 -28.30 0.66 -9.69
C ASP A 78 -26.94 0.68 -8.96
N ILE A 79 -26.35 -0.48 -8.68
CA ILE A 79 -24.99 -0.55 -8.11
C ILE A 79 -24.08 -1.36 -9.02
N VAL A 80 -22.82 -0.93 -9.12
CA VAL A 80 -21.75 -1.67 -9.77
C VAL A 80 -20.98 -2.44 -8.69
N VAL A 81 -20.83 -3.73 -8.88
CA VAL A 81 -20.17 -4.62 -7.91
C VAL A 81 -19.09 -5.46 -8.57
N CYS A 82 -18.10 -5.83 -7.77
CA CYS A 82 -17.10 -6.84 -8.10
C CYS A 82 -17.26 -8.02 -7.14
N ASN A 83 -17.45 -9.23 -7.66
CA ASN A 83 -17.48 -10.45 -6.84
C ASN A 83 -16.07 -11.06 -6.67
N SER A 84 -15.95 -12.05 -5.78
CA SER A 84 -14.68 -12.73 -5.48
C SER A 84 -14.13 -13.56 -6.64
N ALA A 85 -14.95 -13.97 -7.60
CA ALA A 85 -14.49 -14.58 -8.86
C ALA A 85 -13.96 -13.54 -9.86
N GLY A 86 -13.97 -12.25 -9.49
CA GLY A 86 -13.58 -11.14 -10.34
C GLY A 86 -14.58 -10.82 -11.44
N THR A 87 -15.84 -11.23 -11.34
CA THR A 87 -16.88 -10.77 -12.26
C THR A 87 -17.34 -9.37 -11.85
N LEU A 88 -17.37 -8.46 -12.81
CA LEU A 88 -17.98 -7.14 -12.68
C LEU A 88 -19.42 -7.22 -13.17
N SER A 89 -20.35 -6.64 -12.43
CA SER A 89 -21.77 -6.67 -12.80
C SER A 89 -22.52 -5.47 -12.24
N ILE A 90 -23.66 -5.16 -12.86
CA ILE A 90 -24.63 -4.19 -12.36
C ILE A 90 -25.76 -4.95 -11.68
N VAL A 91 -26.10 -4.55 -10.46
CA VAL A 91 -27.33 -4.98 -9.79
C VAL A 91 -28.34 -3.85 -9.95
N ALA A 92 -29.38 -4.09 -10.74
CA ALA A 92 -30.42 -3.10 -10.98
C ALA A 92 -31.29 -2.91 -9.74
N GLY A 93 -31.60 -1.66 -9.43
CA GLY A 93 -32.58 -1.32 -8.40
C GLY A 93 -34.01 -1.46 -8.88
N THR A 94 -34.94 -1.16 -7.98
CA THR A 94 -36.37 -1.08 -8.31
C THR A 94 -36.73 0.37 -8.62
N PRO A 95 -37.41 0.66 -9.74
CA PRO A 95 -37.92 2.00 -10.02
C PRO A 95 -38.90 2.49 -8.96
N GLU A 96 -38.67 3.68 -8.45
CA GLU A 96 -39.52 4.34 -7.45
C GLU A 96 -39.42 5.86 -7.60
N ALA A 97 -40.49 6.57 -7.24
CA ALA A 97 -40.48 8.03 -7.24
C ALA A 97 -39.36 8.57 -6.33
N ALA A 98 -38.63 9.57 -6.81
CA ALA A 98 -37.57 10.22 -6.03
C ALA A 98 -38.15 10.85 -4.76
N LEU A 99 -37.52 10.60 -3.62
CA LEU A 99 -37.84 11.26 -2.35
C LEU A 99 -36.55 11.74 -1.68
N PRO A 100 -36.36 13.05 -1.44
CA PRO A 100 -37.19 14.17 -1.89
C PRO A 100 -37.29 14.27 -3.42
N SER A 101 -38.42 14.75 -3.94
CA SER A 101 -38.71 14.76 -5.39
C SER A 101 -37.88 15.76 -6.19
N ASP A 102 -37.23 16.72 -5.52
CA ASP A 102 -36.35 17.72 -6.12
C ASP A 102 -34.87 17.29 -6.10
N LYS A 103 -34.56 16.09 -5.62
CA LYS A 103 -33.21 15.55 -5.48
C LYS A 103 -32.98 14.36 -6.40
N VAL A 104 -31.70 14.01 -6.57
CA VAL A 104 -31.23 12.91 -7.42
C VAL A 104 -30.11 12.14 -6.72
N GLY A 105 -29.94 10.87 -7.10
CA GLY A 105 -28.82 10.03 -6.67
C GLY A 105 -28.69 9.94 -5.15
N VAL A 106 -27.48 10.13 -4.65
CA VAL A 106 -27.15 10.05 -3.21
C VAL A 106 -27.87 11.09 -2.34
N TYR A 107 -28.53 12.08 -2.94
CA TYR A 107 -29.34 13.08 -2.23
C TYR A 107 -30.81 12.68 -2.09
N THR A 108 -31.19 11.49 -2.55
CA THR A 108 -32.52 10.92 -2.31
C THR A 108 -32.45 9.76 -1.33
N LEU A 109 -33.50 9.61 -0.53
CA LEU A 109 -33.81 8.41 0.23
C LEU A 109 -34.34 7.32 -0.71
N ASN A 110 -35.39 7.64 -1.50
CA ASN A 110 -35.97 6.73 -2.48
C ASN A 110 -35.62 7.18 -3.90
N PRO A 111 -35.47 6.26 -4.87
CA PRO A 111 -35.36 4.81 -4.72
C PRO A 111 -34.20 4.42 -3.79
N GLU A 112 -34.36 3.34 -3.02
CA GLU A 112 -33.29 2.75 -2.22
C GLU A 112 -32.36 1.92 -3.13
N PRO A 113 -31.03 2.00 -3.00
CA PRO A 113 -30.15 1.14 -3.77
C PRO A 113 -30.33 -0.33 -3.37
N PRO A 114 -30.21 -1.28 -4.32
CA PRO A 114 -30.29 -2.71 -4.01
C PRO A 114 -29.14 -3.12 -3.07
N SER A 115 -29.33 -4.21 -2.32
CA SER A 115 -28.30 -4.74 -1.43
C SER A 115 -27.11 -5.29 -2.21
N ILE A 116 -25.90 -5.10 -1.67
CA ILE A 116 -24.68 -5.70 -2.23
C ILE A 116 -24.80 -7.23 -2.18
N PRO A 117 -24.65 -7.95 -3.31
CA PRO A 117 -24.66 -9.41 -3.32
C PRO A 117 -23.59 -10.01 -2.41
N ALA A 118 -23.82 -11.25 -1.96
CA ALA A 118 -22.82 -11.99 -1.19
C ALA A 118 -21.49 -12.07 -1.96
N ASN A 119 -20.38 -12.14 -1.20
CA ASN A 119 -19.02 -12.25 -1.74
C ASN A 119 -18.66 -11.16 -2.76
N SER A 120 -19.26 -9.98 -2.63
CA SER A 120 -19.03 -8.83 -3.50
C SER A 120 -18.72 -7.57 -2.70
N ILE A 121 -17.98 -6.66 -3.33
CA ILE A 121 -17.82 -5.27 -2.90
C ILE A 121 -18.54 -4.34 -3.88
N ILE A 122 -18.96 -3.18 -3.39
CA ILE A 122 -19.50 -2.11 -4.23
C ILE A 122 -18.37 -1.24 -4.79
N LEU A 123 -18.50 -0.82 -6.04
CA LEU A 123 -17.60 0.12 -6.71
C LEU A 123 -18.27 1.48 -6.95
N GLY A 124 -19.54 1.47 -7.33
CA GLY A 124 -20.28 2.71 -7.57
C GLY A 124 -21.78 2.52 -7.49
N GLU A 125 -22.47 3.62 -7.31
CA GLU A 125 -23.92 3.73 -7.42
C GLU A 125 -24.24 4.57 -8.66
N ILE A 126 -25.21 4.11 -9.45
CA ILE A 126 -25.66 4.78 -10.67
C ILE A 126 -27.09 5.25 -10.43
N TRP A 127 -27.32 6.55 -10.52
CA TRP A 127 -28.65 7.11 -10.66
C TRP A 127 -29.12 6.91 -12.09
N VAL A 128 -30.20 6.17 -12.30
CA VAL A 128 -30.81 6.01 -13.62
C VAL A 128 -32.08 6.85 -13.65
N PRO A 129 -32.08 8.03 -14.31
CA PRO A 129 -33.28 8.84 -14.46
C PRO A 129 -34.40 8.11 -15.21
N ALA A 130 -35.64 8.52 -14.97
CA ALA A 130 -36.77 8.05 -15.77
C ALA A 130 -36.55 8.39 -17.25
N GLY A 131 -36.74 7.40 -18.14
CA GLY A 131 -36.60 7.54 -19.59
C GLY A 131 -35.17 7.79 -20.08
N ALA A 132 -34.15 7.58 -19.24
CA ALA A 132 -32.75 7.79 -19.65
C ALA A 132 -32.35 6.91 -20.83
N THR A 133 -31.63 7.51 -21.78
CA THR A 133 -31.00 6.86 -22.94
C THR A 133 -29.47 6.94 -22.90
N SER A 134 -28.92 7.60 -21.88
CA SER A 134 -27.49 7.71 -21.63
C SER A 134 -27.23 7.93 -20.14
N ILE A 135 -26.11 7.41 -19.64
CA ILE A 135 -25.58 7.68 -18.31
C ILE A 135 -24.32 8.54 -18.44
N THR A 136 -24.27 9.59 -17.64
CA THR A 136 -23.22 10.61 -17.61
C THR A 136 -22.46 10.57 -16.29
N GLY A 137 -21.34 11.28 -16.21
CA GLY A 137 -20.51 11.30 -14.99
C GLY A 137 -21.24 11.87 -13.76
N SER A 138 -22.24 12.74 -13.93
CA SER A 138 -23.04 13.27 -12.82
C SER A 138 -24.02 12.26 -12.20
N GLU A 139 -24.26 11.16 -12.90
CA GLU A 139 -25.16 10.09 -12.45
C GLU A 139 -24.40 8.94 -11.78
N ILE A 140 -23.06 8.99 -11.77
CA ILE A 140 -22.20 7.95 -11.21
C ILE A 140 -21.58 8.49 -9.92
N TYR A 141 -21.87 7.80 -8.83
CA TYR A 141 -21.37 8.12 -7.51
C TYR A 141 -20.38 7.05 -7.08
N ASP A 142 -19.17 7.48 -6.74
CA ASP A 142 -18.13 6.59 -6.24
C ASP A 142 -18.52 6.06 -4.86
N LYS A 143 -18.48 4.74 -4.71
CA LYS A 143 -18.79 4.03 -3.47
C LYS A 143 -17.61 3.15 -3.01
N ARG A 144 -16.46 3.23 -3.68
CA ARG A 144 -15.28 2.42 -3.37
C ARG A 144 -14.76 2.74 -1.98
N VAL A 145 -14.55 1.71 -1.17
CA VAL A 145 -13.76 1.83 0.05
C VAL A 145 -12.32 1.44 -0.27
N SER A 146 -11.41 2.40 -0.20
CA SER A 146 -9.99 2.16 -0.41
C SER A 146 -9.37 1.47 0.81
N ILE A 147 -8.61 0.41 0.56
CA ILE A 147 -7.84 -0.32 1.58
C ILE A 147 -6.35 -0.21 1.27
N ALA A 148 -5.52 -0.33 2.30
CA ALA A 148 -4.08 -0.34 2.13
C ALA A 148 -3.62 -1.66 1.48
N ASP A 149 -2.68 -1.56 0.53
CA ASP A 149 -1.99 -2.74 0.01
C ASP A 149 -0.88 -3.14 0.98
N PHE A 150 -1.24 -3.96 1.96
CA PHE A 150 -0.31 -4.40 2.99
C PHE A 150 0.75 -5.39 2.47
N LEU A 151 0.53 -5.98 1.29
CA LEU A 151 1.49 -6.90 0.65
C LEU A 151 2.59 -6.15 -0.08
N THR A 152 2.32 -4.96 -0.63
CA THR A 152 3.36 -4.09 -1.20
C THR A 152 3.98 -3.13 -0.18
N HIS A 153 3.35 -2.93 0.98
CA HIS A 153 3.91 -2.13 2.09
C HIS A 153 4.93 -2.86 2.97
N LYS A 154 5.10 -4.17 2.82
CA LYS A 154 6.19 -4.91 3.44
C LYS A 154 7.27 -5.12 2.39
N ASP A 155 8.51 -4.79 2.73
CA ASP A 155 9.63 -5.43 2.06
C ASP A 155 9.58 -6.91 2.49
N ALA A 156 9.23 -7.79 1.55
CA ALA A 156 9.10 -9.22 1.82
C ALA A 156 10.43 -9.87 2.27
N ALA A 157 11.57 -9.21 2.04
CA ALA A 157 12.88 -9.67 2.48
C ALA A 157 13.17 -9.29 3.94
N THR A 158 12.65 -8.16 4.44
CA THR A 158 12.99 -7.66 5.79
C THR A 158 11.88 -7.83 6.82
N GLY A 159 10.62 -7.97 6.40
CA GLY A 159 9.48 -8.18 7.32
C GLY A 159 9.19 -7.02 8.27
N VAL A 160 9.82 -5.86 8.08
CA VAL A 160 9.65 -4.69 8.95
C VAL A 160 8.56 -3.76 8.39
N HIS A 161 7.61 -3.38 9.24
CA HIS A 161 6.55 -2.43 8.88
C HIS A 161 6.94 -0.99 9.23
N GLY A 162 6.68 -0.05 8.31
CA GLY A 162 6.59 1.38 8.63
C GLY A 162 7.92 2.11 8.89
N VAL A 163 9.06 1.52 8.52
CA VAL A 163 10.35 2.20 8.56
C VAL A 163 10.85 2.43 7.13
N GLY A 164 11.21 3.67 6.81
CA GLY A 164 11.77 3.99 5.51
C GLY A 164 13.06 3.19 5.27
N ALA A 165 13.35 2.87 4.02
CA ALA A 165 14.48 2.04 3.59
C ALA A 165 15.85 2.42 4.19
N SER A 166 16.00 3.64 4.75
CA SER A 166 17.22 4.11 5.41
C SER A 166 17.31 3.85 6.92
N THR A 167 16.32 3.20 7.55
CA THR A 167 16.26 3.09 9.03
C THR A 167 16.76 1.74 9.55
N VAL A 168 16.92 0.74 8.68
CA VAL A 168 17.40 -0.60 9.04
C VAL A 168 18.66 -0.87 8.24
N CYS A 169 19.80 -1.01 8.90
CA CYS A 169 20.98 -1.59 8.26
C CYS A 169 20.69 -3.07 7.99
N SER A 170 20.99 -3.53 6.77
CA SER A 170 20.98 -4.97 6.48
C SER A 170 21.97 -5.70 7.39
N GLU A 171 21.78 -7.02 7.57
CA GLU A 171 22.75 -7.86 8.30
C GLU A 171 24.16 -7.69 7.72
N THR A 172 24.29 -7.65 6.38
CA THR A 172 25.57 -7.37 5.70
C THR A 172 26.17 -6.03 6.06
N GLU A 173 25.40 -4.93 6.03
CA GLU A 173 25.91 -3.61 6.40
C GLU A 173 26.25 -3.50 7.89
N ALA A 174 25.51 -4.22 8.75
CA ALA A 174 25.84 -4.34 10.16
C ALA A 174 27.16 -5.10 10.35
N ASP A 175 27.33 -6.22 9.65
CA ASP A 175 28.56 -7.03 9.67
C ASP A 175 29.76 -6.27 9.11
N GLU A 176 29.59 -5.47 8.06
CA GLU A 176 30.64 -4.59 7.52
C GLU A 176 31.05 -3.52 8.54
N LYS A 177 30.09 -2.89 9.23
CA LYS A 177 30.38 -1.91 10.28
C LYS A 177 31.03 -2.54 11.51
N ILE A 178 30.57 -3.72 11.91
CA ILE A 178 31.15 -4.51 13.01
C ILE A 178 32.56 -4.95 12.63
N THR A 179 32.76 -5.43 11.40
CA THR A 179 34.08 -5.86 10.89
C THR A 179 35.02 -4.67 10.74
N ALA A 180 34.55 -3.50 10.31
CA ALA A 180 35.37 -2.29 10.32
C ALA A 180 35.78 -1.89 11.75
N HIS A 181 34.91 -2.08 12.74
CA HIS A 181 35.20 -1.77 14.13
C HIS A 181 36.09 -2.82 14.84
N ILE A 182 35.89 -4.10 14.55
CA ILE A 182 36.63 -5.23 15.15
C ILE A 182 37.92 -5.53 14.38
N GLY A 183 37.92 -5.35 13.07
CA GLY A 183 39.07 -5.55 12.17
C GLY A 183 40.25 -4.64 12.48
N ASP A 184 40.07 -3.61 13.30
CA ASP A 184 41.18 -2.82 13.84
C ASP A 184 41.95 -3.53 14.97
N THR A 185 41.55 -4.76 15.37
CA THR A 185 42.27 -5.61 16.34
C THR A 185 43.02 -6.76 15.64
N GLU A 186 43.80 -6.44 14.61
CA GLU A 186 44.63 -7.40 13.88
C GLU A 186 45.81 -7.93 14.74
N GLU A 187 46.10 -9.23 14.61
CA GLU A 187 47.31 -9.86 15.15
C GLU A 187 48.40 -9.84 14.07
N PHE A 188 49.49 -9.11 14.32
CA PHE A 188 50.63 -9.00 13.43
C PHE A 188 51.78 -9.90 13.89
N THR A 189 52.54 -10.46 12.95
CA THR A 189 53.74 -11.25 13.24
C THR A 189 54.99 -10.39 13.49
N SER A 190 54.93 -9.11 13.15
CA SER A 190 55.96 -8.09 13.40
C SER A 190 55.29 -6.72 13.47
N ASP A 191 55.98 -5.72 14.03
CA ASP A 191 55.46 -4.36 14.05
C ASP A 191 55.25 -3.84 12.61
N PRO A 192 54.01 -3.49 12.21
CA PRO A 192 53.79 -2.80 10.94
C PRO A 192 54.35 -1.38 11.02
N ALA A 193 54.52 -0.72 9.87
CA ALA A 193 54.91 0.68 9.84
C ALA A 193 53.88 1.53 10.62
N ALA A 194 54.36 2.40 11.51
CA ALA A 194 53.50 3.39 12.13
C ALA A 194 53.23 4.49 11.11
N ASP A 195 51.97 4.69 10.73
CA ASP A 195 51.54 5.69 9.75
C ASP A 195 50.10 6.18 10.05
N ALA A 196 49.62 7.12 9.22
CA ALA A 196 48.28 7.69 9.31
C ALA A 196 47.14 6.65 9.20
N ALA A 197 47.36 5.55 8.47
CA ALA A 197 46.35 4.51 8.30
C ALA A 197 46.14 3.69 9.59
N HIS A 198 47.11 3.73 10.52
CA HIS A 198 47.06 3.02 11.78
C HIS A 198 46.75 3.92 12.99
N LEU A 199 46.63 5.24 12.82
CA LEU A 199 46.42 6.18 13.93
C LEU A 199 45.19 5.80 14.78
N GLY A 200 45.39 5.65 16.10
CA GLY A 200 44.32 5.30 17.05
C GLY A 200 43.97 3.82 17.10
N LYS A 201 44.53 2.98 16.21
CA LYS A 201 44.30 1.53 16.21
C LYS A 201 45.07 0.84 17.32
N VAL A 202 44.46 -0.19 17.90
CA VAL A 202 45.07 -1.04 18.93
C VAL A 202 45.36 -2.40 18.33
N ILE A 203 46.65 -2.74 18.20
CA ILE A 203 47.10 -3.98 17.58
C ILE A 203 47.66 -4.96 18.61
N ARG A 204 47.69 -6.24 18.24
CA ARG A 204 48.42 -7.29 18.95
C ARG A 204 49.58 -7.75 18.09
N VAL A 205 50.78 -7.86 18.65
CA VAL A 205 51.97 -8.32 17.92
C VAL A 205 52.51 -9.59 18.57
N ARG A 206 52.61 -10.67 17.80
CA ARG A 206 53.15 -11.97 18.23
C ARG A 206 53.89 -12.65 17.08
N ALA A 207 55.20 -12.86 17.26
CA ALA A 207 56.05 -13.43 16.21
C ALA A 207 55.74 -14.89 15.83
N ALA A 208 55.26 -15.71 16.78
CA ALA A 208 54.86 -17.09 16.56
C ALA A 208 54.01 -17.62 17.72
N ALA A 209 53.35 -18.76 17.54
CA ALA A 209 52.64 -19.44 18.62
C ALA A 209 53.55 -19.69 19.84
N GLY A 210 53.07 -19.37 21.05
CA GLY A 210 53.84 -19.49 22.29
C GLY A 210 54.78 -18.33 22.63
N ASN A 211 54.92 -17.34 21.73
CA ASN A 211 55.66 -16.11 22.04
C ASN A 211 54.80 -15.10 22.80
N LYS A 212 55.48 -14.17 23.48
CA LYS A 212 54.85 -13.01 24.13
C LYS A 212 54.00 -12.24 23.13
N THR A 213 52.84 -11.79 23.59
CA THR A 213 51.95 -10.92 22.81
C THR A 213 52.05 -9.51 23.33
N TYR A 214 52.40 -8.57 22.46
CA TYR A 214 52.47 -7.16 22.79
C TYR A 214 51.18 -6.48 22.34
N VAL A 215 50.58 -5.67 23.20
CA VAL A 215 49.45 -4.81 22.82
C VAL A 215 50.00 -3.40 22.63
N LYS A 216 49.76 -2.83 21.45
CA LYS A 216 50.32 -1.52 21.06
C LYS A 216 49.22 -0.63 20.48
N ILE A 217 49.37 0.69 20.64
CA ILE A 217 48.51 1.71 20.03
C ILE A 217 49.37 2.66 19.18
N CYS A 218 48.92 3.01 17.98
CA CYS A 218 49.62 3.98 17.15
C CYS A 218 49.18 5.39 17.54
N VAL A 219 50.15 6.27 17.79
CA VAL A 219 49.91 7.68 18.11
C VAL A 219 50.67 8.58 17.14
N GLN A 220 50.16 9.79 16.96
CA GLN A 220 50.82 10.84 16.19
C GLN A 220 51.61 11.73 17.17
N ASN A 221 52.93 11.81 17.00
CA ASN A 221 53.84 12.59 17.85
C ASN A 221 54.10 13.99 17.26
N ASP A 222 54.07 14.13 15.94
CA ASP A 222 54.12 15.43 15.24
C ASP A 222 53.31 15.39 13.92
N ALA A 223 53.36 16.44 13.10
CA ALA A 223 52.51 16.58 11.90
C ALA A 223 52.56 15.37 10.94
N ASP A 224 53.69 14.65 10.88
CA ASP A 224 53.87 13.49 9.99
C ASP A 224 54.54 12.28 10.69
N GLY A 225 54.84 12.38 11.97
CA GLY A 225 55.50 11.38 12.79
C GLY A 225 54.51 10.52 13.56
N TYR A 226 54.54 9.22 13.29
CA TYR A 226 53.71 8.22 13.95
C TYR A 226 54.59 7.22 14.70
N GLU A 227 54.17 6.78 15.88
CA GLU A 227 54.88 5.79 16.66
C GLU A 227 53.95 4.77 17.33
N TRP A 228 54.45 3.55 17.52
CA TRP A 228 53.76 2.52 18.29
C TRP A 228 54.13 2.61 19.77
N ILE A 229 53.14 2.90 20.62
CA ILE A 229 53.28 2.84 22.07
C ILE A 229 52.82 1.46 22.54
N GLN A 230 53.70 0.74 23.22
CA GLN A 230 53.33 -0.50 23.88
C GLN A 230 52.60 -0.22 25.20
N ILE A 231 51.37 -0.71 25.30
CA ILE A 231 50.48 -0.50 26.45
C ILE A 231 50.32 -1.76 27.31
N GLY A 232 50.74 -2.92 26.81
CA GLY A 232 50.67 -4.18 27.56
C GLY A 232 51.53 -5.30 26.97
N ILE A 233 51.82 -6.28 27.80
CA ILE A 233 52.47 -7.54 27.43
C ILE A 233 51.67 -8.68 28.07
N CYS A 234 51.31 -9.68 27.28
CA CYS A 234 50.87 -10.99 27.77
C CYS A 234 52.03 -11.98 27.59
N THR A 235 52.49 -12.57 28.70
CA THR A 235 53.62 -13.50 28.77
C THR A 235 53.18 -14.91 29.03
#